data_AF-A0A2Y9J914-F1
#
_entry.id   AF-A0A2Y9J914-F1
#
_cell.length_a   1.000
_cell.length_b   1.000
_cell.length_c   1.000
_cell.angle_alpha   90.00
_cell.angle_beta   90.00
_cell.angle_gamma   90.00
#
_symmetry.space_group_name_H-M   'P 1'
#
loop_
_entity.id
_entity.type
_entity.pdbx_description
1 polymer ?
#
loop_
_entity_poly.entity_id
_entity_poly.type
_entity_poly.pdbx_seq_one_letter_code
_entity_poly.pdbx_strand_id
1 'polypeptide(L)'
;MVPPPPPLSPPLCTLPPGPGPPRFVCFCEGEGEDGGPGAFNLYVTDAAELWSTCFTADSLAALKARFGLSAAEDITSRFRAACEQRALTFVLQEDRASLTLSGGPSALDFDLSKVPGPEAASRLQALTLRLAGQVCTLTRQLAAAEVTAASPRKSPCLGPQLFLPDPDPQRGGPGLGVRRRCPGESLINPGFKSKKPAGGVDFESP
;
A
#
# COMPACT_ATOMS: atom_id res chain seq x y z
N MET A 1 -15.05 10.19 3.49
CA MET A 1 -13.73 10.74 3.14
C MET A 1 -12.73 9.62 3.33
N VAL A 2 -12.20 9.05 2.24
CA VAL A 2 -11.14 8.04 2.32
C VAL A 2 -9.88 8.77 2.79
N PRO A 3 -9.17 8.31 3.82
CA PRO A 3 -7.92 8.95 4.23
C PRO A 3 -6.96 8.94 3.03
N PRO A 4 -6.24 10.05 2.77
CA PRO A 4 -5.25 10.07 1.70
C PRO A 4 -4.26 8.93 1.90
N PRO A 5 -3.82 8.26 0.82
CA PRO A 5 -2.82 7.21 0.93
C PRO A 5 -1.58 7.77 1.63
N PRO A 6 -0.92 6.99 2.50
CA PRO A 6 0.31 7.44 3.12
C PRO A 6 1.34 7.80 2.04
N PRO A 7 2.15 8.85 2.26
CA PRO A 7 3.19 9.22 1.29
C PRO A 7 4.07 8.01 0.99
N LEU A 8 4.33 7.77 -0.29
CA LEU A 8 5.13 6.63 -0.72
C LEU A 8 6.54 6.77 -0.14
N SER A 9 6.97 5.79 0.64
CA SER A 9 8.34 5.74 1.12
C SER A 9 9.33 5.70 -0.05
N PRO A 10 10.48 6.39 0.04
CA PRO A 10 11.53 6.32 -0.97
C PRO A 10 11.87 4.85 -1.29
N PRO A 11 11.94 4.47 -2.58
CA PRO A 11 12.23 3.10 -2.95
C PRO A 11 13.67 2.74 -2.58
N LEU A 12 13.87 1.52 -2.12
CA LEU A 12 15.18 0.93 -1.87
C LEU A 12 15.12 -0.58 -2.02
N CYS A 13 16.26 -1.20 -2.25
CA CYS A 13 16.43 -2.65 -2.13
C CYS A 13 17.83 -3.00 -1.64
N THR A 14 18.06 -4.28 -1.40
CA THR A 14 19.36 -4.82 -1.01
C THR A 14 19.86 -5.84 -2.01
N LEU A 15 21.19 -5.97 -2.11
CA LEU A 15 21.87 -6.93 -2.98
C LEU A 15 22.87 -7.78 -2.17
N PRO A 16 23.11 -9.06 -2.53
CA PRO A 16 22.36 -9.81 -3.54
C PRO A 16 20.92 -10.10 -3.09
N PRO A 17 19.98 -10.35 -4.02
CA PRO A 17 18.63 -10.75 -3.66
C PRO A 17 18.66 -12.16 -3.04
N GLY A 18 17.91 -12.37 -1.96
CA GLY A 18 17.75 -13.68 -1.34
C GLY A 18 17.78 -13.65 0.19
N PRO A 19 17.83 -14.83 0.82
CA PRO A 19 17.83 -14.95 2.29
C PRO A 19 19.20 -14.71 2.93
N GLY A 20 20.26 -14.57 2.13
CA GLY A 20 21.60 -14.29 2.64
C GLY A 20 21.74 -12.88 3.21
N PRO A 21 22.84 -12.59 3.95
CA PRO A 21 23.07 -11.26 4.47
C PRO A 21 23.24 -10.26 3.31
N PRO A 22 22.53 -9.11 3.34
CA PRO A 22 22.69 -8.08 2.33
C PRO A 22 24.09 -7.50 2.42
N ARG A 23 24.71 -7.28 1.25
CA ARG A 23 26.04 -6.67 1.12
C ARG A 23 25.96 -5.22 0.69
N PHE A 24 24.94 -4.87 -0.11
CA PHE A 24 24.74 -3.53 -0.61
C PHE A 24 23.29 -3.07 -0.41
N VAL A 25 23.11 -1.76 -0.26
CA VAL A 25 21.82 -1.08 -0.30
C VAL A 25 21.81 -0.17 -1.52
N CYS A 26 20.77 -0.27 -2.33
CA CYS A 26 20.51 0.63 -3.46
C CYS A 26 19.30 1.51 -3.11
N PHE A 27 19.43 2.82 -3.30
CA PHE A 27 18.34 3.77 -3.06
C PHE A 27 18.45 4.97 -4.01
N CYS A 28 17.40 5.78 -4.09
CA CYS A 28 17.40 7.01 -4.86
C CYS A 28 17.01 8.21 -4.00
N GLU A 29 17.52 9.39 -4.37
CA GLU A 29 17.07 10.66 -3.81
C GLU A 29 16.77 11.62 -4.98
N GLY A 30 15.77 12.48 -4.81
CA GLY A 30 15.30 13.42 -5.83
C GLY A 30 13.89 13.13 -6.34
N GLU A 31 13.33 14.12 -7.05
CA GLU A 31 11.93 14.18 -7.54
C GLU A 31 10.87 13.83 -6.47
N GLY A 32 10.85 14.60 -5.38
CA GLY A 32 9.78 14.62 -4.38
C GLY A 32 9.35 16.06 -4.07
N GLU A 33 8.06 16.26 -3.79
CA GLU A 33 7.23 17.49 -3.82
C GLU A 33 7.72 18.77 -3.11
N ASP A 34 8.92 18.80 -2.53
CA ASP A 34 9.40 19.90 -1.67
C ASP A 34 10.16 21.02 -2.42
N GLY A 35 9.87 21.20 -3.72
CA GLY A 35 10.13 22.45 -4.45
C GLY A 35 11.60 22.92 -4.57
N GLY A 36 12.58 22.08 -4.24
CA GLY A 36 13.99 22.36 -4.46
C GLY A 36 14.54 21.62 -5.70
N PRO A 37 15.41 22.23 -6.51
CA PRO A 37 16.08 21.57 -7.62
C PRO A 37 17.18 20.62 -7.09
N GLY A 38 16.80 19.61 -6.32
CA GLY A 38 17.65 18.48 -6.00
C GLY A 38 17.64 17.52 -7.19
N ALA A 39 18.72 17.51 -7.97
CA ALA A 39 18.85 16.60 -9.11
C ALA A 39 18.68 15.14 -8.66
N PHE A 40 17.86 14.38 -9.39
CA PHE A 40 17.68 12.94 -9.18
C PHE A 40 19.03 12.23 -9.19
N ASN A 41 19.27 11.37 -8.19
CA ASN A 41 20.48 10.57 -8.09
C ASN A 41 20.17 9.16 -7.56
N LEU A 42 20.89 8.19 -8.10
CA LEU A 42 20.94 6.83 -7.58
C LEU A 42 22.18 6.64 -6.73
N TYR A 43 22.02 5.92 -5.63
CA TYR A 43 23.07 5.63 -4.68
C TYR A 43 23.18 4.14 -4.42
N VAL A 44 24.42 3.68 -4.23
CA VAL A 44 24.74 2.32 -3.75
C VAL A 44 25.73 2.44 -2.61
N THR A 45 25.55 1.63 -1.57
CA THR A 45 26.47 1.59 -0.43
C THR A 45 26.58 0.19 0.15
N ASP A 46 27.76 -0.16 0.66
CA ASP A 46 28.02 -1.32 1.50
C ASP A 46 28.06 -0.98 3.00
N ALA A 47 27.54 0.21 3.35
CA ALA A 47 27.60 0.85 4.66
C ALA A 47 29.00 1.32 5.11
N ALA A 48 30.04 1.19 4.27
CA ALA A 48 31.36 1.78 4.50
C ALA A 48 31.67 2.88 3.48
N GLU A 49 31.41 2.60 2.21
CA GLU A 49 31.61 3.51 1.09
C GLU A 49 30.27 3.83 0.41
N LEU A 50 30.24 4.95 -0.31
CA LEU A 50 29.05 5.42 -1.02
C LEU A 50 29.42 5.71 -2.46
N TRP A 51 28.61 5.20 -3.38
CA TRP A 51 28.69 5.49 -4.80
C TRP A 51 27.41 6.21 -5.24
N SER A 52 27.55 7.16 -6.15
CA SER A 52 26.45 7.95 -6.68
C SER A 52 26.61 8.13 -8.18
N THR A 53 25.47 8.29 -8.87
CA THR A 53 25.44 8.75 -10.27
C THR A 53 26.02 10.15 -10.46
N CYS A 54 26.06 10.97 -9.40
CA CYS A 54 26.56 12.35 -9.43
C CYS A 54 25.96 13.19 -10.57
N PHE A 55 24.66 13.01 -10.84
CA PHE A 55 23.97 13.66 -11.93
C PHE A 55 23.88 15.17 -11.71
N THR A 56 24.32 15.90 -12.72
CA THR A 56 23.90 17.27 -13.04
C THR A 56 22.64 17.24 -13.91
N ALA A 57 21.96 18.37 -14.06
CA ALA A 57 20.82 18.49 -14.98
C ALA A 57 21.17 18.03 -16.42
N ASP A 58 22.36 18.41 -16.91
CA ASP A 58 22.81 18.08 -18.27
C ASP A 58 23.12 16.59 -18.42
N SER A 59 23.83 15.99 -17.46
CA SER A 59 24.18 14.55 -17.52
C SER A 59 22.93 13.66 -17.36
N LEU A 60 21.96 14.08 -16.56
CA LEU A 60 20.66 13.41 -16.46
C LEU A 60 19.88 13.52 -17.77
N ALA A 61 19.84 14.70 -18.41
CA ALA A 61 19.21 14.89 -19.70
C ALA A 61 19.88 14.05 -20.80
N ALA A 62 21.22 13.99 -20.81
CA ALA A 62 21.98 13.15 -21.73
C ALA A 62 21.70 11.65 -21.52
N LEU A 63 21.59 11.20 -20.27
CA LEU A 63 21.17 9.83 -19.96
C LEU A 63 19.76 9.55 -20.49
N LYS A 64 18.79 10.43 -20.22
CA LYS A 64 17.42 10.30 -20.71
C LYS A 64 17.41 10.21 -22.25
N ALA A 65 18.16 11.07 -22.94
CA ALA A 65 18.29 11.02 -24.40
C ALA A 65 18.93 9.71 -24.89
N ARG A 66 19.98 9.21 -24.22
CA ARG A 66 20.67 7.95 -24.57
C ARG A 66 19.73 6.75 -24.58
N PHE A 67 18.78 6.72 -23.65
CA PHE A 67 17.78 5.64 -23.54
C PHE A 67 16.42 5.97 -24.19
N GLY A 68 16.33 7.07 -24.95
CA GLY A 68 15.10 7.49 -25.62
C GLY A 68 13.97 7.87 -24.66
N LEU A 69 14.30 8.33 -23.45
CA LEU A 69 13.36 8.76 -22.42
C LEU A 69 12.97 10.23 -22.61
N SER A 70 11.71 10.54 -22.32
CA SER A 70 11.26 11.95 -22.30
C SER A 70 11.88 12.71 -21.13
N ALA A 71 11.96 14.05 -21.22
CA ALA A 71 12.48 14.86 -20.13
C ALA A 71 11.65 14.72 -18.82
N ALA A 72 10.34 14.48 -18.96
CA ALA A 72 9.41 14.26 -17.85
C ALA A 72 9.36 12.80 -17.36
N GLU A 73 10.16 11.90 -17.92
CA GLU A 73 10.22 10.51 -17.48
C GLU A 73 10.68 10.44 -16.02
N ASP A 74 9.88 9.79 -15.18
CA ASP A 74 10.21 9.55 -13.78
C ASP A 74 11.05 8.27 -13.63
N ILE A 75 12.35 8.46 -13.40
CA ILE A 75 13.29 7.35 -13.19
C ILE A 75 13.05 6.69 -11.81
N THR A 76 12.52 7.42 -10.83
CA THR A 76 12.18 6.90 -9.49
C THR A 76 11.18 5.76 -9.59
N SER A 77 10.15 5.91 -10.42
CA SER A 77 9.16 4.86 -10.67
C SER A 77 9.78 3.60 -11.30
N ARG A 78 10.71 3.75 -12.25
CA ARG A 78 11.42 2.59 -12.84
C ARG A 78 12.33 1.90 -11.84
N PHE A 79 13.03 2.69 -11.02
CA PHE A 79 13.88 2.17 -9.96
C PHE A 79 13.07 1.42 -8.90
N ARG A 80 11.90 1.96 -8.50
CA ARG A 80 10.95 1.29 -7.60
C ARG A 80 10.52 -0.06 -8.16
N ALA A 81 10.07 -0.10 -9.42
CA ALA A 81 9.66 -1.35 -10.06
C ALA A 81 10.81 -2.38 -10.09
N ALA A 82 12.05 -1.95 -10.40
CA ALA A 82 13.21 -2.83 -10.38
C ALA A 82 13.55 -3.36 -8.97
N CYS A 83 13.37 -2.55 -7.92
CA CYS A 83 13.50 -2.98 -6.53
C CYS A 83 12.48 -4.07 -6.18
N GLU A 84 11.21 -3.86 -6.51
CA GLU A 84 10.10 -4.79 -6.23
C GLU A 84 10.27 -6.12 -6.97
N GLN A 85 10.72 -6.06 -8.21
CA GLN A 85 10.95 -7.23 -9.07
C GLN A 85 12.30 -7.92 -8.81
N ARG A 86 13.17 -7.34 -7.97
CA ARG A 86 14.56 -7.80 -7.76
C ARG A 86 15.38 -7.86 -9.05
N ALA A 87 15.13 -6.91 -9.95
CA ALA A 87 15.75 -6.81 -11.27
C ALA A 87 16.88 -5.77 -11.29
N LEU A 88 17.69 -5.74 -10.23
CA LEU A 88 18.79 -4.81 -10.01
C LEU A 88 20.12 -5.55 -10.02
N THR A 89 21.05 -5.09 -10.85
CA THR A 89 22.41 -5.64 -10.91
C THR A 89 23.40 -4.53 -10.61
N PHE A 90 24.26 -4.75 -9.62
CA PHE A 90 25.36 -3.84 -9.29
C PHE A 90 26.68 -4.53 -9.59
N VAL A 91 27.56 -3.84 -10.31
CA VAL A 91 28.90 -4.31 -10.65
C VAL A 91 29.91 -3.30 -10.13
N LEU A 92 30.79 -3.77 -9.25
CA LEU A 92 31.92 -2.99 -8.73
C LEU A 92 33.23 -3.59 -9.23
N GLN A 93 34.00 -2.78 -9.94
CA GLN A 93 35.36 -3.06 -10.42
C GLN A 93 36.32 -2.07 -9.75
N GLU A 94 37.64 -2.26 -9.90
CA GLU A 94 38.67 -1.47 -9.23
C GLU A 94 38.50 0.06 -9.41
N ASP A 95 38.04 0.49 -10.59
CA ASP A 95 37.87 1.92 -10.93
C ASP A 95 36.46 2.28 -11.42
N ARG A 96 35.54 1.31 -11.45
CA ARG A 96 34.20 1.51 -12.04
C ARG A 96 33.11 0.87 -11.21
N ALA A 97 32.05 1.61 -10.97
CA ALA A 97 30.81 1.10 -10.40
C ALA A 97 29.69 1.32 -11.40
N SER A 98 28.87 0.31 -11.66
CA SER A 98 27.69 0.44 -12.52
C SER A 98 26.46 -0.23 -11.90
N LEU A 99 25.30 0.35 -12.16
CA LEU A 99 24.01 -0.15 -11.71
C LEU A 99 23.10 -0.31 -12.93
N THR A 100 22.49 -1.48 -13.07
CA THR A 100 21.57 -1.80 -14.16
C THR A 100 20.18 -2.08 -13.62
N LEU A 101 19.17 -1.42 -14.20
CA LEU A 101 17.75 -1.67 -13.94
C LEU A 101 17.17 -2.52 -15.08
N SER A 102 16.75 -3.75 -14.81
CA SER A 102 16.24 -4.69 -15.83
C SER A 102 14.73 -4.96 -15.72
N GLY A 103 13.99 -4.21 -14.90
CA GLY A 103 12.55 -4.43 -14.66
C GLY A 103 11.60 -3.73 -15.63
N GLY A 104 12.13 -3.03 -16.63
CA GLY A 104 11.36 -2.21 -17.59
C GLY A 104 11.41 -2.75 -19.02
N PRO A 105 10.78 -2.04 -19.99
CA PRO A 105 10.80 -2.43 -21.40
C PRO A 105 12.20 -2.42 -22.00
N SER A 106 13.08 -1.55 -21.48
CA SER A 106 14.50 -1.47 -21.83
C SER A 106 15.33 -1.40 -20.57
N ALA A 107 16.46 -2.08 -20.56
CA ALA A 107 17.43 -1.97 -19.48
C ALA A 107 18.01 -0.55 -19.42
N LEU A 108 18.17 -0.03 -18.20
CA LEU A 108 18.82 1.26 -17.96
C LEU A 108 20.12 1.03 -17.21
N ASP A 109 21.22 1.44 -17.82
CA ASP A 109 22.57 1.36 -17.25
C ASP A 109 23.06 2.71 -16.76
N PHE A 110 23.56 2.72 -15.53
CA PHE A 110 24.05 3.89 -14.82
C PHE A 110 25.50 3.68 -14.43
N ASP A 111 26.32 4.69 -14.71
CA ASP A 111 27.70 4.77 -14.21
C ASP A 111 27.67 5.48 -12.86
N LEU A 112 28.41 4.95 -11.88
CA LEU A 112 28.52 5.51 -10.54
C LEU A 112 29.98 5.83 -10.23
N SER A 113 30.15 6.91 -9.47
CA SER A 113 31.44 7.37 -8.96
C SER A 113 31.43 7.37 -7.44
N LYS A 114 32.60 7.20 -6.85
CA LYS A 114 32.76 7.19 -5.39
C LYS A 114 32.55 8.60 -4.83
N VAL A 115 31.67 8.71 -3.84
CA VAL A 115 31.39 9.97 -3.14
C VAL A 115 32.53 10.27 -2.16
N PRO A 116 32.99 11.53 -2.07
CA PRO A 116 34.05 11.91 -1.13
C PRO A 116 33.70 11.58 0.33
N GLY A 117 34.69 11.11 1.09
CA GLY A 117 34.51 10.60 2.46
C GLY A 117 33.69 11.50 3.41
N PRO A 118 33.94 12.82 3.50
CA PRO A 118 33.17 13.70 4.39
C PRO A 118 31.68 13.79 4.03
N GLU A 119 31.37 13.82 2.73
CA GLU A 119 29.99 13.83 2.24
C GLU A 119 29.34 12.46 2.43
N ALA A 120 30.06 11.39 2.08
CA ALA A 120 29.60 10.01 2.24
C ALA A 120 29.25 9.71 3.70
N ALA A 121 30.12 10.06 4.66
CA ALA A 121 29.88 9.82 6.09
C ALA A 121 28.58 10.48 6.57
N SER A 122 28.37 11.75 6.21
CA SER A 122 27.16 12.50 6.59
C SER A 122 25.89 11.87 6.00
N ARG A 123 25.95 11.44 4.73
CA ARG A 123 24.82 10.78 4.04
C ARG A 123 24.53 9.40 4.61
N LEU A 124 25.55 8.60 4.90
CA LEU A 124 25.40 7.27 5.49
C LEU A 124 24.79 7.36 6.90
N GLN A 125 25.24 8.32 7.72
CA GLN A 125 24.63 8.58 9.03
C GLN A 125 23.14 8.93 8.90
N ALA A 126 22.79 9.84 7.99
CA ALA A 126 21.41 10.23 7.74
C ALA A 126 20.56 9.05 7.25
N LEU A 127 21.10 8.23 6.34
CA LEU A 127 20.45 7.03 5.82
C LEU A 127 20.16 6.04 6.94
N THR A 128 21.13 5.73 7.80
CA THR A 128 20.95 4.80 8.93
C THR A 128 19.84 5.26 9.87
N LEU A 129 19.85 6.54 10.26
CA LEU A 129 18.82 7.10 11.14
C LEU A 129 17.43 7.11 10.48
N ARG A 130 17.36 7.43 9.18
CA ARG A 130 16.13 7.40 8.39
C ARG A 130 15.54 5.99 8.33
N LEU A 131 16.37 4.98 8.03
CA LEU A 131 15.95 3.59 7.96
C LEU A 131 15.47 3.08 9.32
N ALA A 132 16.16 3.42 10.41
CA ALA A 132 15.73 3.07 11.76
C ALA A 132 14.34 3.66 12.07
N GLY A 133 14.13 4.94 11.76
CA GLY A 133 12.82 5.59 11.93
C GLY A 133 11.71 4.97 11.05
N GLN A 134 12.04 4.61 9.80
CA GLN A 134 11.11 3.95 8.89
C GLN A 134 10.72 2.56 9.40
N VAL A 135 11.68 1.76 9.88
CA VAL A 135 11.39 0.44 10.46
C VAL A 135 10.47 0.58 11.68
N CYS A 136 10.76 1.50 12.61
CA CYS A 136 9.88 1.72 13.76
C CYS A 136 8.45 2.09 13.34
N THR A 137 8.31 2.95 12.33
CA THR A 137 7.01 3.39 11.83
C THR A 137 6.26 2.25 11.16
N LEU A 138 6.93 1.50 10.27
CA LEU A 138 6.35 0.38 9.54
C LEU A 138 5.95 -0.76 10.46
N THR A 139 6.78 -1.11 11.46
CA THR A 139 6.44 -2.12 12.47
C THR A 139 5.18 -1.73 13.25
N ARG A 140 5.02 -0.45 13.62
CA ARG A 140 3.81 0.04 14.30
C ARG A 140 2.58 0.00 13.39
N GLN A 141 2.72 0.39 12.12
CA GLN A 141 1.63 0.35 11.14
C GLN A 141 1.19 -1.09 10.85
N LEU A 142 2.14 -2.02 10.72
CA LEU A 142 1.88 -3.43 10.52
C LEU A 142 1.09 -4.02 11.70
N ALA A 143 1.52 -3.76 12.94
CA ALA A 143 0.80 -4.21 14.14
C ALA A 143 -0.64 -3.66 14.19
N ALA A 144 -0.86 -2.39 13.82
CA ALA A 144 -2.20 -1.81 13.78
C ALA A 144 -3.09 -2.42 12.67
N ALA A 145 -2.50 -2.74 11.51
CA ALA A 145 -3.19 -3.39 10.41
C ALA A 145 -3.62 -4.82 10.77
N GLU A 146 -2.75 -5.60 11.42
CA GLU A 146 -3.04 -6.97 11.88
C GLU A 146 -4.20 -7.00 12.89
N VAL A 147 -4.21 -6.09 13.87
CA VAL A 147 -5.32 -5.97 14.84
C VAL A 147 -6.63 -5.60 14.16
N THR A 148 -6.58 -4.72 13.15
CA THR A 148 -7.77 -4.31 12.39
C THR A 148 -8.31 -5.43 11.49
N ALA A 149 -7.44 -6.29 10.97
CA ALA A 149 -7.79 -7.45 10.16
C ALA A 149 -8.35 -8.62 11.02
N ALA A 150 -7.88 -8.76 12.27
CA ALA A 150 -8.33 -9.80 13.20
C ALA A 150 -9.64 -9.48 13.94
N SER A 151 -10.12 -8.24 13.89
CA SER A 151 -11.40 -7.86 14.51
C SER A 151 -12.59 -8.29 13.64
N PRO A 152 -13.53 -9.12 14.14
CA PRO A 152 -14.79 -9.38 13.45
C PRO A 152 -15.57 -8.07 13.43
N ARG A 153 -15.49 -7.33 12.32
CA ARG A 153 -16.31 -6.13 12.15
C ARG A 153 -17.77 -6.59 12.09
N LYS A 154 -18.54 -6.28 13.13
CA LYS A 154 -19.98 -6.08 13.00
C LYS A 154 -20.15 -4.95 11.99
N SER A 155 -20.57 -5.26 10.77
CA SER A 155 -21.05 -4.24 9.85
C SER A 155 -22.22 -3.50 10.53
N PRO A 156 -22.23 -2.15 10.55
CA PRO A 156 -23.51 -1.49 10.52
C PRO A 156 -24.03 -1.76 9.10
N CYS A 157 -25.00 -2.66 8.97
CA CYS A 157 -25.76 -2.77 7.73
C CYS A 157 -26.32 -1.39 7.41
N LEU A 158 -25.70 -0.70 6.44
CA LEU A 158 -26.34 0.34 5.66
C LEU A 158 -27.53 -0.32 4.99
N GLY A 159 -28.72 -0.17 5.56
CA GLY A 159 -29.96 -0.55 4.90
C GLY A 159 -30.25 0.45 3.78
N PRO A 160 -30.47 0.00 2.54
CA PRO A 160 -31.04 0.85 1.51
C PRO A 160 -32.35 0.21 1.04
N GLN A 161 -33.48 0.71 1.53
CA GLN A 161 -34.73 0.62 0.78
C GLN A 161 -35.46 1.95 0.95
N LEU A 162 -35.12 2.87 0.05
CA LEU A 162 -35.96 4.01 -0.30
C LEU A 162 -37.31 3.44 -0.77
N PHE A 163 -38.38 3.78 -0.06
CA PHE A 163 -39.75 3.55 -0.52
C PHE A 163 -39.99 4.44 -1.75
N LEU A 164 -40.13 3.83 -2.92
CA LEU A 164 -40.78 4.44 -4.08
C LEU A 164 -41.77 3.43 -4.69
N PRO A 165 -43.04 3.80 -4.88
CA PRO A 165 -44.01 2.97 -5.59
C PRO A 165 -43.86 3.20 -7.10
N ASP A 166 -43.83 2.13 -7.89
CA ASP A 166 -43.98 2.23 -9.35
C ASP A 166 -45.30 1.57 -9.77
N PRO A 167 -46.07 2.15 -10.72
CA PRO A 167 -47.45 1.79 -10.99
C PRO A 167 -47.58 0.77 -12.14
N ASP A 168 -48.24 -0.36 -11.84
CA ASP A 168 -49.21 -1.16 -12.64
C ASP A 168 -48.96 -1.45 -14.16
N PRO A 169 -49.79 -2.25 -14.86
CA PRO A 169 -50.64 -3.40 -14.49
C PRO A 169 -50.41 -4.62 -15.43
N GLN A 170 -50.87 -5.83 -15.05
CA GLN A 170 -51.74 -6.70 -15.87
C GLN A 170 -51.70 -8.19 -15.49
N ARG A 171 -52.93 -8.72 -15.34
CA ARG A 171 -53.42 -10.12 -15.46
C ARG A 171 -53.25 -11.08 -14.28
N GLY A 172 -54.35 -11.23 -13.54
CA GLY A 172 -55.11 -12.49 -13.66
C GLY A 172 -55.55 -13.21 -12.38
N GLY A 173 -56.73 -12.86 -11.85
CA GLY A 173 -57.68 -13.83 -11.26
C GLY A 173 -57.44 -14.37 -9.83
N PRO A 174 -58.43 -15.03 -9.20
CA PRO A 174 -58.96 -14.54 -7.92
C PRO A 174 -58.71 -15.45 -6.69
N GLY A 175 -58.32 -14.81 -5.58
CA GLY A 175 -58.68 -15.24 -4.21
C GLY A 175 -57.62 -16.00 -3.39
N LEU A 176 -57.06 -15.33 -2.37
CA LEU A 176 -57.24 -15.63 -0.93
C LEU A 176 -56.27 -14.76 -0.12
N GLY A 177 -56.83 -13.94 0.78
CA GLY A 177 -56.17 -12.78 1.38
C GLY A 177 -54.85 -13.06 2.10
N VAL A 178 -53.90 -12.14 1.94
CA VAL A 178 -52.73 -12.02 2.81
C VAL A 178 -53.24 -11.68 4.21
N ARG A 179 -53.44 -12.73 5.03
CA ARG A 179 -53.90 -12.60 6.40
C ARG A 179 -52.86 -11.75 7.17
N ARG A 180 -53.25 -10.55 7.61
CA ARG A 180 -52.43 -9.73 8.53
C ARG A 180 -52.10 -10.60 9.74
N ARG A 181 -50.81 -10.84 9.97
CA ARG A 181 -50.32 -11.64 11.10
C ARG A 181 -50.72 -10.94 12.40
N CYS A 182 -51.28 -11.68 13.34
CA CYS A 182 -51.61 -11.16 14.65
C CYS A 182 -50.32 -11.05 15.48
N PRO A 183 -50.18 -10.02 16.34
CA PRO A 183 -49.05 -9.95 17.27
C PRO A 183 -48.94 -11.24 18.11
N GLY A 184 -47.78 -11.91 18.05
CA GLY A 184 -47.51 -13.15 18.79
C GLY A 184 -47.49 -14.45 17.98
N GLU A 185 -47.70 -14.41 16.65
CA GLU A 185 -47.47 -15.59 15.79
C GLU A 185 -45.97 -15.86 15.59
N SER A 186 -45.54 -17.10 15.88
CA SER A 186 -44.14 -17.54 15.77
C SER A 186 -43.66 -17.50 14.32
N LEU A 187 -42.47 -16.92 14.11
CA LEU A 187 -41.82 -16.81 12.80
C LEU A 187 -41.22 -18.13 12.29
N ILE A 188 -40.86 -19.04 13.21
CA ILE A 188 -40.17 -20.28 12.88
C ILE A 188 -41.17 -21.40 12.56
N ASN A 189 -42.40 -21.32 13.08
CA ASN A 189 -43.43 -22.32 12.82
C ASN A 189 -44.81 -21.67 12.57
N PRO A 190 -45.10 -21.26 11.31
CA PRO A 190 -46.34 -20.61 10.94
C PRO A 190 -47.55 -21.51 11.21
N GLY A 191 -48.57 -20.99 11.91
CA GLY A 191 -49.81 -21.72 12.20
C GLY A 191 -49.85 -22.43 13.56
N PHE A 192 -48.75 -22.45 14.32
CA PHE A 192 -48.75 -22.98 15.67
C PHE A 192 -49.30 -21.94 16.67
N LYS A 193 -50.48 -22.19 17.24
CA LYS A 193 -51.06 -21.34 18.30
C LYS A 193 -50.27 -21.54 19.59
N SER A 194 -49.76 -20.45 20.17
CA SER A 194 -49.06 -20.52 21.46
C SER A 194 -49.99 -21.06 22.54
N LYS A 195 -49.46 -21.87 23.46
CA LYS A 195 -50.20 -22.31 24.63
C LYS A 195 -50.51 -21.09 25.49
N LYS A 196 -51.77 -20.92 25.90
CA LYS A 196 -52.17 -19.86 26.84
C LYS A 196 -51.37 -20.01 28.14
N PRO A 197 -50.87 -18.91 28.72
CA PRO A 197 -50.28 -18.96 30.06
C PRO A 197 -51.36 -19.42 31.06
N ALA A 198 -50.94 -20.11 32.12
CA ALA A 198 -51.84 -20.56 33.17
C ALA A 198 -52.53 -19.34 33.81
N GLY A 199 -53.86 -19.30 33.76
CA GLY A 199 -54.65 -18.32 34.50
C GLY A 199 -54.52 -18.62 35.99
N GLY A 200 -54.16 -17.61 36.78
CA GLY A 200 -54.09 -17.72 38.23
C GLY A 200 -55.43 -18.13 38.82
N VAL A 201 -55.39 -18.87 39.93
CA VAL A 201 -56.58 -19.17 40.73
C VAL A 201 -56.85 -17.96 41.63
N ASP A 202 -58.08 -17.44 41.58
CA ASP A 202 -58.54 -16.43 42.55
C ASP A 202 -58.86 -17.14 43.88
N PHE A 203 -58.25 -16.67 44.95
CA PHE A 203 -58.62 -17.09 46.30
C PHE A 203 -59.69 -16.13 46.82
N GLU A 204 -60.89 -16.64 47.06
CA GLU A 204 -61.94 -15.92 47.76
C GLU A 204 -61.48 -15.65 49.20
N SER A 205 -61.66 -14.42 49.68
CA SER A 205 -61.44 -14.03 51.08
C SER A 205 -62.81 -13.67 51.68
N PRO A 206 -63.17 -13.96 52.94
CA PRO A 206 -62.55 -14.76 54.00
C PRO A 206 -63.31 -16.07 54.35
#